data_AF-C2KZK5-F1
#
_entry.id   AF-C2KZK5-F1
#
_cell.length_a   1.000
_cell.length_b   1.000
_cell.length_c   1.000
_cell.angle_alpha   90.00
_cell.angle_beta   90.00
_cell.angle_gamma   90.00
#
_symmetry.space_group_name_H-M   'P 1'
#
loop_
_entity.id
_entity.type
_entity.pdbx_description
1 polymer ?
#
loop_
_entity_poly.entity_id
_entity_poly.type
_entity_poly.pdbx_seq_one_letter_code
_entity_poly.pdbx_strand_id
1 'polypeptide(L)'
;VSFDKVIRVETDNNEMVDQPDVVWTYGVAGVTNNQKINVGGASESAAFEVGKTKIVDKNNQEMIVLAGQDSQIDTGNSDLKAEFKANSFNLAGTEGSTLKDFKDGVKITFKPSAFATPGVYRFVVTENPATGANSGDVEAMKVNVDGVEKPYQTQRFLDVYVRLKEGSATGEREIYGYVLHSGDTLLANNATGNKHTGDKNSGFDGDGNKTGKRDTPQGYTRYTPRKLKVDKKISGMINKDNLFPFTVNLFHNKAGAVNFDNADLQVKVKMPGATAYTVKKASEIPGLGAKLKDGQSLEIIGLPKTTTYNVKENNNTALTIKSDVRFSEDVAHDVPDTAAVTTEIVAPTHDSTERGGDKSLVQKDSHVAYHNHIDEITPTGVVLTVAPYAMMLAVAGSMGFMFFNRKKEEE
;
A
#
# COMPACT_ATOMS: atom_id res chain seq x y z
N VAL A 1 -28.16 14.82 -4.00
CA VAL A 1 -27.93 13.39 -3.65
C VAL A 1 -26.45 13.19 -3.48
N SER A 2 -25.99 12.32 -2.56
CA SER A 2 -24.55 12.08 -2.36
C SER A 2 -24.25 10.66 -1.92
N PHE A 3 -23.07 10.15 -2.22
CA PHE A 3 -22.59 8.86 -1.68
C PHE A 3 -21.07 8.91 -1.55
N ASP A 4 -20.50 8.06 -0.69
CA ASP A 4 -19.06 8.05 -0.47
C ASP A 4 -18.38 7.02 -1.38
N LYS A 5 -17.27 7.42 -2.01
CA LYS A 5 -16.23 6.48 -2.43
C LYS A 5 -15.39 6.15 -1.21
N VAL A 6 -15.10 4.86 -1.01
CA VAL A 6 -14.37 4.39 0.16
C VAL A 6 -13.15 3.60 -0.27
N ILE A 7 -11.99 3.96 0.30
CA ILE A 7 -10.77 3.17 0.25
C ILE A 7 -10.59 2.52 1.62
N ARG A 8 -10.63 1.18 1.64
CA ARG A 8 -10.29 0.39 2.80
C ARG A 8 -8.79 0.15 2.85
N VAL A 9 -8.19 0.61 3.94
CA VAL A 9 -6.76 0.45 4.20
C VAL A 9 -6.55 -0.89 4.90
N GLU A 10 -5.68 -1.73 4.35
CA GLU A 10 -5.27 -3.01 4.94
C GLU A 10 -3.76 -2.97 5.22
N THR A 11 -3.37 -3.16 6.48
CA THR A 11 -1.96 -3.24 6.90
C THR A 11 -1.81 -4.32 7.96
N ASP A 12 -0.71 -5.06 7.96
CA ASP A 12 -0.50 -6.19 8.88
C ASP A 12 -0.38 -5.81 10.36
N ASN A 13 -0.03 -4.56 10.67
CA ASN A 13 0.20 -4.06 12.03
C ASN A 13 -0.83 -3.01 12.48
N ASN A 14 -1.93 -2.87 11.74
CA ASN A 14 -2.97 -1.85 11.97
C ASN A 14 -2.46 -0.41 12.05
N GLU A 15 -1.31 -0.10 11.45
CA GLU A 15 -0.79 1.26 11.46
C GLU A 15 -1.42 2.09 10.35
N MET A 16 -1.92 3.29 10.72
CA MET A 16 -2.39 4.26 9.73
C MET A 16 -1.26 4.68 8.79
N VAL A 17 -1.63 4.92 7.54
CA VAL A 17 -0.76 5.39 6.46
C VAL A 17 -1.35 6.65 5.84
N ASP A 18 -0.61 7.28 4.92
CA ASP A 18 -1.13 8.40 4.14
C ASP A 18 -2.16 7.93 3.09
N GLN A 19 -2.95 8.89 2.59
CA GLN A 19 -3.87 8.64 1.49
C GLN A 19 -3.10 8.42 0.18
N PRO A 20 -3.53 7.45 -0.66
CA PRO A 20 -3.01 7.33 -2.01
C PRO A 20 -3.51 8.51 -2.88
N ASP A 21 -2.70 8.96 -3.83
CA ASP A 21 -3.12 9.94 -4.85
C ASP A 21 -3.92 9.24 -5.96
N VAL A 22 -5.25 9.28 -5.82
CA VAL A 22 -6.17 8.59 -6.74
C VAL A 22 -7.45 9.40 -6.92
N VAL A 23 -7.95 9.44 -8.15
CA VAL A 23 -9.23 10.05 -8.50
C VAL A 23 -10.12 9.07 -9.24
N TRP A 24 -11.37 8.96 -8.78
CA TRP A 24 -12.46 8.33 -9.53
C TRP A 24 -13.38 9.40 -10.07
N THR A 25 -13.80 9.24 -11.33
CA THR A 25 -14.87 10.03 -11.92
C THR A 25 -16.10 9.17 -12.13
N TYR A 26 -17.27 9.77 -12.05
CA TYR A 26 -18.56 9.10 -12.14
C TYR A 26 -19.38 9.68 -13.29
N GLY A 27 -19.97 8.81 -14.11
CA GLY A 27 -21.04 9.14 -15.03
C GLY A 27 -22.40 8.93 -14.38
N VAL A 28 -23.36 9.81 -14.66
CA VAL A 28 -24.77 9.62 -14.28
C VAL A 28 -25.62 9.86 -15.51
N ALA A 29 -26.50 8.93 -15.82
CA ALA A 29 -27.38 9.01 -16.98
C ALA A 29 -28.79 8.49 -16.65
N GLY A 30 -29.77 8.94 -17.42
CA GLY A 30 -31.11 8.36 -17.44
C GLY A 30 -31.07 6.88 -17.80
N VAL A 31 -31.98 6.10 -17.22
CA VAL A 31 -32.10 4.66 -17.53
C VAL A 31 -32.95 4.45 -18.78
N THR A 32 -32.57 3.48 -19.61
CA THR A 32 -33.30 3.08 -20.82
C THR A 32 -34.09 1.78 -20.60
N ASN A 33 -35.12 1.55 -21.41
CA ASN A 33 -35.92 0.33 -21.31
C ASN A 33 -35.06 -0.91 -21.61
N ASN A 34 -35.26 -1.97 -20.83
CA ASN A 34 -34.47 -3.20 -20.80
C ASN A 34 -33.01 -3.03 -20.39
N GLN A 35 -32.61 -1.88 -19.85
CA GLN A 35 -31.23 -1.67 -19.43
C GLN A 35 -30.86 -2.57 -18.25
N LYS A 36 -29.71 -3.20 -18.36
CA LYS A 36 -29.02 -3.92 -17.30
C LYS A 36 -27.73 -3.18 -16.94
N ILE A 37 -27.25 -3.39 -15.72
CA ILE A 37 -25.94 -2.92 -15.25
C ILE A 37 -25.03 -4.13 -14.98
N ASN A 38 -23.72 -3.91 -15.09
CA ASN A 38 -22.68 -4.93 -14.88
C ASN A 38 -22.85 -6.16 -15.81
N VAL A 39 -23.27 -5.93 -17.06
CA VAL A 39 -23.55 -6.97 -18.07
C VAL A 39 -22.36 -7.90 -18.30
N GLY A 40 -22.62 -9.21 -18.33
CA GLY A 40 -21.61 -10.26 -18.50
C GLY A 40 -20.76 -10.52 -17.25
N GLY A 41 -20.96 -9.77 -16.17
CA GLY A 41 -20.28 -9.96 -14.90
C GLY A 41 -21.02 -10.88 -13.94
N ALA A 42 -20.35 -11.28 -12.86
CA ALA A 42 -20.92 -12.10 -11.77
C ALA A 42 -22.06 -11.41 -10.97
N SER A 43 -22.38 -10.15 -11.29
CA SER A 43 -23.47 -9.39 -10.69
C SER A 43 -24.23 -8.57 -11.72
N GLU A 44 -24.41 -9.13 -12.91
CA GLU A 44 -25.36 -8.57 -13.88
C GLU A 44 -26.74 -8.41 -13.23
N SER A 45 -27.33 -7.22 -13.38
CA SER A 45 -28.65 -6.94 -12.81
C SER A 45 -29.80 -7.56 -13.61
N ALA A 46 -30.97 -7.61 -12.98
CA ALA A 46 -32.22 -7.69 -13.73
C ALA A 46 -32.38 -6.47 -14.65
N ALA A 47 -33.13 -6.64 -15.74
CA ALA A 47 -33.43 -5.55 -16.66
C ALA A 47 -34.42 -4.56 -16.02
N PHE A 48 -34.19 -3.27 -16.20
CA PHE A 48 -35.18 -2.25 -15.93
C PHE A 48 -36.23 -2.24 -17.05
N GLU A 49 -37.50 -2.47 -16.71
CA GLU A 49 -38.61 -2.51 -17.67
C GLU A 49 -39.59 -1.37 -17.38
N VAL A 50 -39.70 -0.43 -18.32
CA VAL A 50 -40.60 0.73 -18.20
C VAL A 50 -42.04 0.27 -18.00
N GLY A 51 -42.70 0.83 -16.99
CA GLY A 51 -44.09 0.50 -16.64
C GLY A 51 -44.29 -0.84 -15.92
N LYS A 52 -43.21 -1.62 -15.71
CA LYS A 52 -43.26 -2.91 -15.03
C LYS A 52 -42.39 -2.99 -13.80
N THR A 53 -41.21 -2.36 -13.81
CA THR A 53 -40.35 -2.30 -12.61
C THR A 53 -41.08 -1.56 -11.51
N LYS A 54 -41.16 -2.18 -10.33
CA LYS A 54 -41.86 -1.68 -9.15
C LYS A 54 -40.96 -1.73 -7.94
N ILE A 55 -41.25 -0.84 -6.98
CA ILE A 55 -40.78 -0.93 -5.60
C ILE A 55 -41.98 -1.13 -4.68
N VAL A 56 -41.76 -1.79 -3.54
CA VAL A 56 -42.81 -2.09 -2.56
C VAL A 56 -42.43 -1.45 -1.24
N ASP A 57 -43.37 -0.73 -0.62
CA ASP A 57 -43.15 -0.11 0.69
C ASP A 57 -43.38 -1.11 1.85
N LYS A 58 -43.18 -0.66 3.09
CA LYS A 58 -43.37 -1.48 4.31
C LYS A 58 -44.81 -1.97 4.54
N ASN A 59 -45.77 -1.40 3.82
CA ASN A 59 -47.20 -1.71 3.92
C ASN A 59 -47.69 -2.51 2.70
N ASN A 60 -46.78 -3.06 1.89
CA ASN A 60 -47.06 -3.76 0.63
C ASN A 60 -47.70 -2.88 -0.45
N GLN A 61 -47.52 -1.57 -0.40
CA GLN A 61 -47.93 -0.69 -1.50
C GLN A 61 -46.87 -0.72 -2.61
N GLU A 62 -47.32 -1.03 -3.82
CA GLU A 62 -46.46 -1.02 -5.00
C GLU A 62 -46.46 0.37 -5.67
N MET A 63 -45.26 0.83 -6.05
CA MET A 63 -45.08 2.02 -6.87
C MET A 63 -44.27 1.65 -8.12
N ILE A 64 -44.73 2.13 -9.28
CA ILE A 64 -43.98 1.99 -10.55
C ILE A 64 -42.74 2.88 -10.49
N VAL A 65 -41.61 2.33 -10.90
CA VAL A 65 -40.36 3.07 -11.08
C VAL A 65 -40.33 3.65 -12.49
N LEU A 66 -40.22 4.98 -12.58
CA LEU A 66 -40.13 5.74 -13.82
C LEU A 66 -38.70 5.80 -14.32
N ALA A 67 -38.53 5.94 -15.64
CA ALA A 67 -37.22 6.14 -16.24
C ALA A 67 -36.74 7.58 -15.99
N GLY A 68 -35.64 7.75 -15.26
CA GLY A 68 -34.94 9.03 -15.15
C GLY A 68 -34.40 9.48 -16.51
N GLN A 69 -34.27 10.79 -16.71
CA GLN A 69 -33.82 11.42 -17.96
C GLN A 69 -32.62 12.32 -17.71
N ASP A 70 -31.70 12.43 -18.68
CA ASP A 70 -30.50 13.28 -18.55
C ASP A 70 -30.85 14.74 -18.30
N SER A 71 -31.97 15.23 -18.83
CA SER A 71 -32.48 16.59 -18.61
C SER A 71 -32.80 16.89 -17.14
N GLN A 72 -33.00 15.86 -16.31
CA GLN A 72 -33.25 15.98 -14.88
C GLN A 72 -31.97 16.15 -14.07
N ILE A 73 -30.80 15.87 -14.65
CA ILE A 73 -29.51 15.98 -13.99
C ILE A 73 -28.99 17.41 -14.15
N ASP A 74 -28.46 17.97 -13.06
CA ASP A 74 -27.75 19.23 -13.06
C ASP A 74 -26.24 18.99 -13.02
N THR A 75 -25.68 18.63 -14.18
CA THR A 75 -24.25 18.32 -14.31
C THR A 75 -23.36 19.51 -13.94
N GLY A 76 -23.81 20.75 -14.17
CA GLY A 76 -23.04 21.95 -13.84
C GLY A 76 -22.89 22.20 -12.34
N ASN A 77 -23.81 21.68 -11.52
CA ASN A 77 -23.77 21.79 -10.06
C ASN A 77 -23.49 20.44 -9.37
N SER A 78 -23.12 19.41 -10.13
CA SER A 78 -22.74 18.11 -9.59
C SER A 78 -21.23 18.04 -9.37
N ASP A 79 -20.82 17.33 -8.32
CA ASP A 79 -19.43 16.96 -8.08
C ASP A 79 -19.30 15.45 -8.31
N LEU A 80 -19.01 15.08 -9.56
CA LEU A 80 -19.00 13.70 -10.02
C LEU A 80 -17.61 13.07 -9.90
N LYS A 81 -16.82 13.48 -8.90
CA LYS A 81 -15.53 12.90 -8.60
C LYS A 81 -15.41 12.56 -7.12
N ALA A 82 -14.57 11.58 -6.84
CA ALA A 82 -14.00 11.34 -5.53
C ALA A 82 -12.48 11.37 -5.66
N GLU A 83 -11.83 12.25 -4.91
CA GLU A 83 -10.42 12.58 -5.03
C GLU A 83 -9.71 12.41 -3.69
N PHE A 84 -8.70 11.54 -3.69
CA PHE A 84 -7.82 11.28 -2.56
C PHE A 84 -6.44 11.83 -2.90
N LYS A 85 -5.83 12.54 -1.95
CA LYS A 85 -4.51 13.15 -2.15
C LYS A 85 -3.57 12.78 -1.03
N ALA A 86 -2.34 12.44 -1.39
CA ALA A 86 -1.24 12.38 -0.44
C ALA A 86 -1.13 13.70 0.36
N ASN A 87 -0.68 13.59 1.61
CA ASN A 87 -0.49 14.72 2.53
C ASN A 87 -1.76 15.55 2.82
N SER A 88 -2.95 15.06 2.43
CA SER A 88 -4.22 15.67 2.84
C SER A 88 -4.70 15.17 4.20
N PHE A 89 -4.14 14.05 4.66
CA PHE A 89 -4.40 13.45 5.95
C PHE A 89 -3.24 13.78 6.91
N ASN A 90 -3.56 14.25 8.12
CA ASN A 90 -2.54 14.44 9.13
C ASN A 90 -2.09 13.07 9.67
N LEU A 91 -1.06 12.50 9.06
CA LEU A 91 -0.51 11.21 9.45
C LEU A 91 0.21 11.27 10.81
N ALA A 92 0.77 12.44 11.17
CA ALA A 92 1.42 12.63 12.45
C ALA A 92 0.39 12.59 13.59
N GLY A 93 0.69 11.86 14.68
CA GLY A 93 -0.24 11.69 15.81
C GLY A 93 -1.24 10.54 15.62
N THR A 94 -1.03 9.69 14.62
CA THR A 94 -1.83 8.47 14.39
C THR A 94 -1.19 7.22 14.97
N GLU A 95 -0.08 7.35 15.69
CA GLU A 95 0.61 6.25 16.36
C GLU A 95 -0.34 5.57 17.36
N GLY A 96 -0.47 4.24 17.25
CA GLY A 96 -1.40 3.47 18.09
C GLY A 96 -2.89 3.71 17.82
N SER A 97 -3.25 4.49 16.79
CA SER A 97 -4.64 4.63 16.36
C SER A 97 -5.10 3.40 15.57
N THR A 98 -6.39 3.07 15.66
CA THR A 98 -6.98 2.01 14.82
C THR A 98 -7.02 2.46 13.36
N LEU A 99 -6.82 1.52 12.44
CA LEU A 99 -7.04 1.73 11.01
C LEU A 99 -8.41 2.38 10.73
N LYS A 100 -8.43 3.27 9.75
CA LYS A 100 -9.63 3.97 9.27
C LYS A 100 -9.69 3.88 7.76
N ASP A 101 -10.89 3.69 7.24
CA ASP A 101 -11.17 3.82 5.83
C ASP A 101 -11.07 5.30 5.41
N PHE A 102 -10.52 5.58 4.24
CA PHE A 102 -10.60 6.91 3.62
C PHE A 102 -11.91 7.04 2.86
N LYS A 103 -12.55 8.20 2.95
CA LYS A 103 -13.83 8.48 2.31
C LYS A 103 -13.80 9.84 1.66
N ASP A 104 -14.34 9.91 0.45
CA ASP A 104 -14.64 11.17 -0.21
C ASP A 104 -16.01 11.09 -0.91
N GLY A 105 -16.73 12.20 -0.89
CA GLY A 105 -18.16 12.23 -1.20
C GLY A 105 -18.45 12.68 -2.63
N VAL A 106 -19.10 11.83 -3.41
CA VAL A 106 -19.65 12.17 -4.73
C VAL A 106 -21.00 12.84 -4.55
N LYS A 107 -21.26 13.95 -5.27
CA LYS A 107 -22.51 14.71 -5.20
C LYS A 107 -23.18 14.80 -6.56
N ILE A 108 -24.41 14.32 -6.63
CA ILE A 108 -25.26 14.43 -7.81
C ILE A 108 -26.38 15.43 -7.52
N THR A 109 -26.43 16.47 -8.33
CA THR A 109 -27.48 17.50 -8.28
C THR A 109 -28.48 17.23 -9.38
N PHE A 110 -29.76 17.40 -9.07
CA PHE A 110 -30.88 17.21 -9.99
C PHE A 110 -31.71 18.49 -10.03
N LYS A 111 -32.45 18.69 -11.14
CA LYS A 111 -33.35 19.83 -11.36
C LYS A 111 -34.78 19.42 -11.02
N PRO A 112 -35.34 19.79 -9.84
CA PRO A 112 -36.65 19.30 -9.43
C PRO A 112 -37.78 19.68 -10.40
N SER A 113 -37.66 20.82 -11.07
CA SER A 113 -38.61 21.30 -12.09
C SER A 113 -38.65 20.44 -13.35
N ALA A 114 -37.59 19.68 -13.64
CA ALA A 114 -37.52 18.80 -14.82
C ALA A 114 -38.21 17.44 -14.61
N PHE A 115 -38.62 17.10 -13.39
CA PHE A 115 -39.45 15.92 -13.14
C PHE A 115 -40.90 16.25 -13.48
N ALA A 116 -41.52 15.45 -14.35
CA ALA A 116 -42.88 15.72 -14.84
C ALA A 116 -43.94 15.43 -13.77
N THR A 117 -43.75 14.39 -12.96
CA THR A 117 -44.69 13.98 -11.90
C THR A 117 -43.94 13.57 -10.63
N PRO A 118 -44.58 13.63 -9.45
CA PRO A 118 -44.11 12.88 -8.29
C PRO A 118 -43.96 11.40 -8.61
N GLY A 119 -43.01 10.74 -7.95
CA GLY A 119 -42.72 9.32 -8.17
C GLY A 119 -41.26 8.97 -7.89
N VAL A 120 -40.88 7.76 -8.27
CA VAL A 120 -39.51 7.26 -8.15
C VAL A 120 -38.90 7.16 -9.53
N TYR A 121 -37.75 7.80 -9.73
CA TYR A 121 -37.05 7.86 -11.01
C TYR A 121 -35.72 7.13 -10.90
N ARG A 122 -35.48 6.18 -11.80
CA ARG A 122 -34.23 5.40 -11.83
C ARG A 122 -33.23 6.00 -12.81
N PHE A 123 -31.98 6.09 -12.37
CA PHE A 123 -30.81 6.50 -13.15
C PHE A 123 -29.74 5.42 -13.06
N VAL A 124 -28.73 5.50 -13.91
CA VAL A 124 -27.53 4.66 -13.86
C VAL A 124 -26.34 5.52 -13.47
N VAL A 125 -25.64 5.09 -12.41
CA VAL A 125 -24.36 5.64 -11.98
C VAL A 125 -23.27 4.69 -12.43
N THR A 126 -22.27 5.19 -13.14
CA THR A 126 -21.12 4.42 -13.63
C THR A 126 -19.84 5.03 -13.06
N GLU A 127 -19.04 4.22 -12.38
CA GLU A 127 -17.69 4.57 -11.95
C GLU A 127 -16.70 4.26 -13.07
N ASN A 128 -15.89 5.26 -13.43
CA ASN A 128 -14.82 5.10 -14.41
C ASN A 128 -13.55 4.55 -13.75
N PRO A 129 -12.59 4.03 -14.55
CA PRO A 129 -11.28 3.61 -14.03
C PRO A 129 -10.60 4.70 -13.20
N ALA A 130 -9.91 4.27 -12.14
CA ALA A 130 -9.11 5.14 -11.30
C ALA A 130 -7.98 5.80 -12.12
N THR A 131 -7.68 7.06 -11.80
CA THR A 131 -6.54 7.82 -12.35
C THR A 131 -5.71 8.41 -11.21
N GLY A 132 -4.54 8.96 -11.50
CA GLY A 132 -3.61 9.50 -10.49
C GLY A 132 -2.38 8.60 -10.28
N ALA A 133 -1.40 9.13 -9.54
CA ALA A 133 -0.10 8.47 -9.35
C ALA A 133 -0.24 7.11 -8.65
N ASN A 134 -1.23 6.93 -7.77
CA ASN A 134 -1.44 5.68 -7.05
C ASN A 134 -2.58 4.82 -7.61
N SER A 135 -3.04 5.08 -8.84
CA SER A 135 -4.13 4.30 -9.46
C SER A 135 -3.81 2.81 -9.59
N GLY A 136 -2.54 2.45 -9.79
CA GLY A 136 -2.08 1.05 -9.82
C GLY A 136 -1.91 0.40 -8.44
N ASP A 137 -2.00 1.18 -7.37
CA ASP A 137 -1.80 0.71 -5.99
C ASP A 137 -3.10 0.36 -5.27
N VAL A 138 -4.23 0.67 -5.89
CA VAL A 138 -5.57 0.42 -5.35
C VAL A 138 -6.28 -0.67 -6.17
N GLU A 139 -7.10 -1.48 -5.50
CA GLU A 139 -7.72 -2.66 -6.12
C GLU A 139 -9.21 -2.77 -5.82
N ALA A 140 -9.98 -3.28 -6.77
CA ALA A 140 -11.37 -3.63 -6.55
C ALA A 140 -11.49 -4.63 -5.38
N MET A 141 -12.27 -4.29 -4.35
CA MET A 141 -12.46 -5.16 -3.19
C MET A 141 -13.76 -5.95 -3.33
N LYS A 142 -13.68 -7.26 -3.05
CA LYS A 142 -14.86 -8.08 -2.76
C LYS A 142 -15.27 -7.93 -1.31
N VAL A 143 -16.55 -8.01 -1.04
CA VAL A 143 -17.12 -7.66 0.26
C VAL A 143 -18.06 -8.75 0.73
N ASN A 144 -17.89 -9.19 1.97
CA ASN A 144 -18.79 -10.18 2.57
C ASN A 144 -19.99 -9.47 3.19
N VAL A 145 -21.18 -9.78 2.70
CA VAL A 145 -22.44 -9.26 3.24
C VAL A 145 -23.33 -10.42 3.62
N ASP A 146 -23.76 -10.47 4.89
CA ASP A 146 -24.59 -11.55 5.45
C ASP A 146 -24.03 -12.96 5.15
N GLY A 147 -22.70 -13.12 5.19
CA GLY A 147 -22.01 -14.39 4.94
C GLY A 147 -21.80 -14.75 3.47
N VAL A 148 -22.19 -13.86 2.54
CA VAL A 148 -22.04 -14.06 1.09
C VAL A 148 -21.05 -13.05 0.51
N GLU A 149 -20.06 -13.55 -0.23
CA GLU A 149 -19.11 -12.70 -0.96
C GLU A 149 -19.82 -12.02 -2.15
N LYS A 150 -19.76 -10.69 -2.18
CA LYS A 150 -20.29 -9.86 -3.25
C LYS A 150 -19.12 -9.24 -4.02
N PRO A 151 -19.12 -9.29 -5.37
CA PRO A 151 -18.05 -8.72 -6.15
C PRO A 151 -18.12 -7.20 -6.17
N TYR A 152 -17.01 -6.59 -6.56
CA TYR A 152 -16.94 -5.18 -6.87
C TYR A 152 -17.83 -4.82 -8.06
N GLN A 153 -18.44 -3.64 -8.03
CA GLN A 153 -19.31 -3.17 -9.10
C GLN A 153 -19.03 -1.72 -9.45
N THR A 154 -18.85 -1.50 -10.75
CA THR A 154 -18.64 -0.17 -11.33
C THR A 154 -19.95 0.51 -11.70
N GLN A 155 -21.04 -0.24 -11.87
CA GLN A 155 -22.35 0.33 -12.18
C GLN A 155 -23.36 0.06 -11.07
N ARG A 156 -24.17 1.07 -10.75
CA ARG A 156 -25.32 0.98 -9.85
C ARG A 156 -26.52 1.71 -10.44
N PHE A 157 -27.71 1.26 -10.06
CA PHE A 157 -28.92 2.06 -10.21
C PHE A 157 -29.04 3.06 -9.07
N LEU A 158 -29.54 4.25 -9.38
CA LEU A 158 -29.90 5.28 -8.43
C LEU A 158 -31.38 5.60 -8.57
N ASP A 159 -32.16 5.25 -7.54
CA ASP A 159 -33.58 5.60 -7.45
C ASP A 159 -33.71 6.93 -6.72
N VAL A 160 -34.32 7.92 -7.35
CA VAL A 160 -34.55 9.27 -6.81
C VAL A 160 -36.03 9.45 -6.52
N TYR A 161 -36.36 9.77 -5.28
CA TYR A 161 -37.74 9.89 -4.80
C TYR A 161 -38.15 11.36 -4.83
N VAL A 162 -39.16 11.66 -5.66
CA VAL A 162 -39.65 13.00 -5.93
C VAL A 162 -41.08 13.13 -5.43
N ARG A 163 -41.36 14.18 -4.67
CA ARG A 163 -42.71 14.52 -4.20
C ARG A 163 -43.06 15.96 -4.50
N LEU A 164 -44.33 16.32 -4.33
CA LEU A 164 -44.72 17.72 -4.27
C LEU A 164 -44.20 18.33 -2.96
N LYS A 165 -43.65 19.53 -3.06
CA LYS A 165 -43.21 20.31 -1.92
C LYS A 165 -44.42 20.73 -1.10
N GLU A 166 -44.43 20.35 0.17
CA GLU A 166 -45.52 20.66 1.08
C GLU A 166 -45.68 22.18 1.26
N GLY A 167 -46.91 22.68 1.18
CA GLY A 167 -47.20 24.12 1.27
C GLY A 167 -46.85 24.96 0.02
N SER A 168 -46.40 24.35 -1.08
CA SER A 168 -46.20 25.07 -2.35
C SER A 168 -47.53 25.31 -3.07
N ALA A 169 -47.85 26.58 -3.37
CA ALA A 169 -49.01 26.97 -4.16
C ALA A 169 -48.88 26.63 -5.67
N THR A 170 -47.67 26.28 -6.11
CA THR A 170 -47.25 26.19 -7.53
C THR A 170 -46.99 24.77 -8.01
N GLY A 171 -47.31 23.74 -7.21
CA GLY A 171 -47.02 22.35 -7.56
C GLY A 171 -45.51 22.09 -7.70
N GLU A 172 -44.68 22.85 -6.97
CA GLU A 172 -43.24 22.64 -6.94
C GLU A 172 -42.91 21.22 -6.48
N ARG A 173 -41.87 20.65 -7.07
CA ARG A 173 -41.37 19.31 -6.73
C ARG A 173 -40.09 19.43 -5.94
N GLU A 174 -39.86 18.47 -5.07
CA GLU A 174 -38.63 18.33 -4.31
C GLU A 174 -38.18 16.86 -4.28
N ILE A 175 -36.87 16.67 -4.14
CA ILE A 175 -36.27 15.36 -3.92
C ILE A 175 -36.20 15.13 -2.41
N TYR A 176 -36.88 14.10 -1.92
CA TYR A 176 -36.95 13.81 -0.48
C TYR A 176 -36.16 12.57 -0.07
N GLY A 177 -35.64 11.81 -1.04
CA GLY A 177 -34.85 10.61 -0.77
C GLY A 177 -34.20 10.06 -2.03
N TYR A 178 -33.24 9.16 -1.83
CA TYR A 178 -32.61 8.41 -2.91
C TYR A 178 -32.15 7.05 -2.41
N VAL A 179 -31.93 6.08 -3.31
CA VAL A 179 -31.35 4.78 -3.00
C VAL A 179 -30.40 4.38 -4.12
N LEU A 180 -29.14 4.13 -3.79
CA LEU A 180 -28.14 3.57 -4.70
C LEU A 180 -28.06 2.05 -4.50
N HIS A 181 -28.17 1.25 -5.57
CA HIS A 181 -28.20 -0.21 -5.47
C HIS A 181 -27.65 -0.91 -6.72
N SER A 182 -27.26 -2.16 -6.55
CA SER A 182 -26.55 -2.97 -7.55
C SER A 182 -27.42 -3.78 -8.51
N GLY A 183 -28.75 -3.65 -8.41
CA GLY A 183 -29.66 -4.15 -9.43
C GLY A 183 -30.33 -5.49 -9.19
N ASP A 184 -30.28 -6.05 -7.97
CA ASP A 184 -31.31 -7.00 -7.56
C ASP A 184 -32.37 -6.29 -6.69
N THR A 185 -33.56 -6.10 -7.28
CA THR A 185 -34.76 -5.66 -6.58
C THR A 185 -35.89 -6.68 -6.69
N LEU A 186 -35.57 -7.97 -6.88
CA LEU A 186 -36.57 -9.03 -6.99
C LEU A 186 -37.57 -8.94 -5.83
N LEU A 187 -38.87 -9.09 -6.14
CA LEU A 187 -39.96 -8.97 -5.17
C LEU A 187 -39.76 -9.90 -3.96
N ALA A 188 -39.24 -11.11 -4.17
CA ALA A 188 -38.92 -12.06 -3.10
C ALA A 188 -37.77 -11.56 -2.19
N ASN A 189 -36.78 -10.87 -2.75
CA ASN A 189 -35.67 -10.25 -2.04
C ASN A 189 -36.05 -8.90 -1.38
N ASN A 190 -37.22 -8.35 -1.74
CA ASN A 190 -37.79 -7.12 -1.19
C ASN A 190 -39.08 -7.35 -0.36
N ALA A 191 -39.53 -8.60 -0.20
CA ALA A 191 -40.79 -8.96 0.45
C ALA A 191 -40.86 -8.59 1.95
N THR A 192 -39.73 -8.26 2.57
CA THR A 192 -39.64 -7.80 3.97
C THR A 192 -39.29 -6.31 4.10
N GLY A 193 -39.49 -5.55 3.01
CA GLY A 193 -39.12 -4.15 2.92
C GLY A 193 -37.62 -3.97 2.75
N ASN A 194 -37.19 -2.71 2.79
CA ASN A 194 -35.83 -2.22 2.58
C ASN A 194 -34.72 -2.80 3.54
N LYS A 195 -34.86 -4.01 4.09
CA LYS A 195 -33.99 -4.61 5.12
C LYS A 195 -32.87 -5.52 4.61
N HIS A 196 -32.78 -5.83 3.32
CA HIS A 196 -31.58 -6.50 2.82
C HIS A 196 -30.44 -5.50 2.69
N THR A 197 -29.53 -5.60 3.64
CA THR A 197 -28.24 -4.91 3.75
C THR A 197 -27.24 -5.37 2.68
N GLY A 198 -27.54 -6.43 1.92
CA GLY A 198 -26.70 -7.00 0.87
C GLY A 198 -26.24 -6.05 -0.23
N ASP A 199 -27.19 -5.30 -0.78
CA ASP A 199 -27.10 -4.80 -2.17
C ASP A 199 -27.34 -3.28 -2.31
N LYS A 200 -27.38 -2.54 -1.20
CA LYS A 200 -27.70 -1.11 -1.18
C LYS A 200 -26.53 -0.25 -0.79
N ASN A 201 -25.98 0.52 -1.69
CA ASN A 201 -24.76 1.27 -1.43
C ASN A 201 -25.03 2.76 -1.08
N SER A 202 -25.87 3.00 -0.05
CA SER A 202 -26.29 4.30 0.53
C SER A 202 -27.54 4.99 -0.05
N GLY A 203 -28.20 5.81 0.79
CA GLY A 203 -29.34 6.67 0.44
C GLY A 203 -30.61 6.50 1.30
N PHE A 204 -30.82 5.31 1.87
CA PHE A 204 -31.83 5.06 2.89
C PHE A 204 -31.33 3.94 3.83
N ASP A 205 -30.40 4.27 4.71
CA ASP A 205 -30.23 3.54 5.97
C ASP A 205 -31.09 4.29 7.00
N GLY A 206 -32.27 3.73 7.26
CA GLY A 206 -33.31 4.35 8.07
C GLY A 206 -33.02 4.29 9.58
N ASP A 207 -31.76 4.43 10.00
CA ASP A 207 -31.44 4.56 11.42
C ASP A 207 -30.59 5.79 11.69
N GLY A 208 -31.24 6.79 12.29
CA GLY A 208 -30.59 7.91 12.96
C GLY A 208 -29.72 7.48 14.16
N ASN A 209 -29.68 6.18 14.50
CA ASN A 209 -28.85 5.60 15.56
C ASN A 209 -27.80 4.64 14.99
N LYS A 210 -26.60 5.17 14.84
CA LYS A 210 -25.39 4.52 14.31
C LYS A 210 -24.75 3.56 15.32
N THR A 211 -25.25 2.32 15.46
CA THR A 211 -24.54 1.29 16.25
C THR A 211 -24.29 -0.05 15.54
N GLY A 212 -24.73 -0.21 14.29
CA GLY A 212 -24.46 -1.41 13.51
C GLY A 212 -24.38 -1.13 12.02
N LYS A 213 -23.28 -0.53 11.55
CA LYS A 213 -23.02 -0.40 10.11
C LYS A 213 -22.80 -1.82 9.55
N ARG A 214 -23.80 -2.37 8.86
CA ARG A 214 -23.52 -3.39 7.86
C ARG A 214 -23.07 -2.62 6.64
N ASP A 215 -21.75 -2.43 6.51
CA ASP A 215 -21.19 -1.84 5.30
C ASP A 215 -21.78 -2.60 4.10
N THR A 216 -22.26 -1.87 3.11
CA THR A 216 -22.93 -2.43 1.93
C THR A 216 -22.07 -2.17 0.69
N PRO A 217 -20.79 -2.59 0.71
CA PRO A 217 -19.69 -1.83 0.17
C PRO A 217 -19.35 -2.30 -1.25
N GLN A 218 -20.38 -2.51 -2.08
CA GLN A 218 -20.21 -2.96 -3.48
C GLN A 218 -19.65 -1.82 -4.31
N GLY A 219 -18.33 -1.61 -4.22
CA GLY A 219 -17.56 -0.49 -4.79
C GLY A 219 -16.48 0.08 -3.87
N TYR A 220 -16.22 -0.57 -2.72
CA TYR A 220 -15.04 -0.29 -1.92
C TYR A 220 -13.79 -0.72 -2.68
N THR A 221 -12.76 0.09 -2.55
CA THR A 221 -11.46 -0.20 -3.12
C THR A 221 -10.51 -0.53 -1.98
N ARG A 222 -9.64 -1.53 -2.16
CA ARG A 222 -8.58 -1.86 -1.23
C ARG A 222 -7.35 -1.01 -1.51
N TYR A 223 -6.69 -0.56 -0.45
CA TYR A 223 -5.32 -0.07 -0.50
C TYR A 223 -4.49 -0.84 0.52
N THR A 224 -3.47 -1.54 0.03
CA THR A 224 -2.56 -2.33 0.88
C THR A 224 -1.15 -1.79 0.71
N PRO A 225 -0.73 -0.84 1.56
CA PRO A 225 0.64 -0.33 1.58
C PRO A 225 1.66 -1.44 1.91
N ARG A 226 2.94 -1.13 1.71
CA ARG A 226 4.07 -2.02 1.89
C ARG A 226 5.11 -1.45 2.83
N LYS A 227 5.98 -2.35 3.27
CA LYS A 227 7.09 -2.07 4.17
C LYS A 227 8.42 -2.43 3.53
N LEU A 228 9.43 -1.63 3.86
CA LEU A 228 10.83 -1.89 3.57
C LEU A 228 11.59 -1.89 4.90
N LYS A 229 12.31 -2.97 5.18
CA LYS A 229 13.21 -3.07 6.32
C LYS A 229 14.63 -3.34 5.84
N VAL A 230 15.61 -2.59 6.36
CA VAL A 230 17.03 -2.75 6.07
C VAL A 230 17.77 -3.03 7.36
N ASP A 231 18.34 -4.22 7.49
CA ASP A 231 19.03 -4.69 8.69
C ASP A 231 20.54 -4.70 8.51
N LYS A 232 21.24 -4.47 9.62
CA LYS A 232 22.70 -4.54 9.68
C LYS A 232 23.21 -5.59 10.65
N LYS A 233 24.09 -6.46 10.15
CA LYS A 233 24.90 -7.39 10.94
C LYS A 233 26.38 -7.16 10.67
N ILE A 234 27.20 -7.25 11.72
CA ILE A 234 28.65 -7.09 11.68
C ILE A 234 29.30 -8.28 12.39
N SER A 235 30.29 -8.91 11.76
CA SER A 235 31.12 -9.95 12.37
C SER A 235 32.59 -9.88 11.93
N GLY A 236 33.41 -10.76 12.49
CA GLY A 236 34.84 -10.80 12.21
C GLY A 236 35.57 -9.59 12.79
N MET A 237 36.63 -9.15 12.10
CA MET A 237 37.51 -8.07 12.57
C MET A 237 36.99 -6.65 12.27
N ILE A 238 35.67 -6.45 12.34
CA ILE A 238 35.04 -5.12 12.18
C ILE A 238 34.48 -4.69 13.55
N ASN A 239 34.69 -3.43 13.93
CA ASN A 239 34.07 -2.87 15.13
C ASN A 239 32.54 -2.89 15.01
N LYS A 240 31.85 -3.60 15.91
CA LYS A 240 30.38 -3.71 15.92
C LYS A 240 29.64 -2.40 16.19
N ASP A 241 30.32 -1.42 16.79
CA ASP A 241 29.79 -0.07 16.96
C ASP A 241 30.03 0.84 15.74
N ASN A 242 30.68 0.34 14.68
CA ASN A 242 30.84 1.11 13.45
C ASN A 242 29.49 1.40 12.80
N LEU A 243 29.23 2.69 12.58
CA LEU A 243 28.03 3.20 11.93
C LEU A 243 28.25 3.26 10.42
N PHE A 244 27.80 2.24 9.71
CA PHE A 244 27.88 2.20 8.25
C PHE A 244 26.81 3.10 7.63
N PRO A 245 27.17 4.06 6.74
CA PRO A 245 26.19 4.88 6.04
C PRO A 245 25.44 4.11 4.97
N PHE A 246 24.11 4.28 4.94
CA PHE A 246 23.24 3.70 3.92
C PHE A 246 22.55 4.80 3.11
N THR A 247 22.40 4.55 1.82
CA THR A 247 21.51 5.31 0.94
C THR A 247 20.36 4.41 0.50
N VAL A 248 19.13 4.88 0.71
CA VAL A 248 17.90 4.19 0.27
C VAL A 248 17.18 5.09 -0.72
N ASN A 249 17.15 4.67 -1.98
CA ASN A 249 16.38 5.31 -3.03
C ASN A 249 15.04 4.60 -3.20
N LEU A 250 13.95 5.37 -3.23
CA LEU A 250 12.61 4.87 -3.52
C LEU A 250 12.17 5.37 -4.89
N PHE A 251 11.47 4.52 -5.63
CA PHE A 251 10.94 4.86 -6.94
C PHE A 251 9.47 4.46 -7.09
N HIS A 252 8.64 5.37 -7.61
CA HIS A 252 7.22 5.16 -7.88
C HIS A 252 6.85 5.89 -9.18
N ASN A 253 6.21 5.17 -10.12
CA ASN A 253 6.05 5.49 -11.55
C ASN A 253 7.18 6.38 -12.13
N LYS A 254 8.43 5.94 -11.95
CA LYS A 254 9.63 6.70 -12.33
C LYS A 254 9.52 7.24 -13.77
N ALA A 255 9.62 8.55 -13.92
CA ALA A 255 9.57 9.24 -15.22
C ALA A 255 10.75 10.20 -15.36
N GLY A 256 11.65 9.93 -16.30
CA GLY A 256 12.87 10.72 -16.49
C GLY A 256 13.74 10.76 -15.23
N ALA A 257 14.05 11.97 -14.74
CA ALA A 257 14.84 12.20 -13.53
C ALA A 257 14.03 12.12 -12.22
N VAL A 258 12.69 12.04 -12.31
CA VAL A 258 11.82 11.96 -11.13
C VAL A 258 11.78 10.50 -10.71
N ASN A 259 12.45 10.20 -9.60
CA ASN A 259 12.47 8.85 -9.03
C ASN A 259 11.09 8.47 -8.48
N PHE A 260 10.38 9.42 -7.89
CA PHE A 260 9.11 9.21 -7.21
C PHE A 260 8.11 10.28 -7.66
N ASP A 261 7.09 9.89 -8.42
CA ASP A 261 6.15 10.80 -9.07
C ASP A 261 5.08 11.40 -8.13
N ASN A 262 5.04 10.96 -6.86
CA ASN A 262 4.21 11.54 -5.81
C ASN A 262 5.08 12.17 -4.70
N ALA A 263 5.60 13.37 -4.93
CA ALA A 263 6.55 14.04 -4.04
C ALA A 263 6.00 14.35 -2.65
N ASP A 264 4.67 14.42 -2.50
CA ASP A 264 3.98 14.75 -1.25
C ASP A 264 3.60 13.53 -0.43
N LEU A 265 3.71 12.31 -0.98
CA LEU A 265 3.41 11.09 -0.22
C LEU A 265 4.19 11.04 1.10
N GLN A 266 3.46 10.90 2.19
CA GLN A 266 4.03 10.68 3.51
C GLN A 266 4.19 9.20 3.82
N VAL A 267 5.34 8.86 4.37
CA VAL A 267 5.68 7.53 4.88
C VAL A 267 6.09 7.64 6.35
N LYS A 268 5.94 6.56 7.09
CA LYS A 268 6.44 6.45 8.46
C LYS A 268 7.80 5.77 8.42
N VAL A 269 8.77 6.38 9.08
CA VAL A 269 10.17 5.95 9.10
C VAL A 269 10.64 5.80 10.53
N LYS A 270 11.15 4.63 10.87
CA LYS A 270 11.85 4.37 12.13
C LYS A 270 13.34 4.31 11.83
N MET A 271 14.02 5.39 12.22
CA MET A 271 15.47 5.52 12.03
C MET A 271 16.24 4.50 12.88
N PRO A 272 17.48 4.14 12.50
CA PRO A 272 18.31 3.23 13.26
C PRO A 272 18.45 3.61 14.73
N GLY A 273 18.12 2.67 15.63
CA GLY A 273 18.15 2.87 17.08
C GLY A 273 16.99 3.68 17.66
N ALA A 274 16.04 4.15 16.85
CA ALA A 274 14.84 4.81 17.32
C ALA A 274 13.79 3.80 17.83
N THR A 275 13.01 4.21 18.82
CA THR A 275 11.92 3.39 19.38
C THR A 275 10.57 3.64 18.71
N ALA A 276 10.42 4.75 17.98
CA ALA A 276 9.16 5.17 17.36
C ALA A 276 9.34 5.55 15.89
N TYR A 277 8.26 5.45 15.10
CA TYR A 277 8.19 5.98 13.75
C TYR A 277 8.08 7.52 13.77
N THR A 278 8.59 8.14 12.72
CA THR A 278 8.42 9.56 12.41
C THR A 278 7.87 9.69 11.00
N VAL A 279 7.03 10.69 10.75
CA VAL A 279 6.48 10.95 9.41
C VAL A 279 7.49 11.73 8.58
N LYS A 280 7.73 11.27 7.35
CA LYS A 280 8.62 11.89 6.35
C LYS A 280 7.96 11.89 4.99
N LYS A 281 8.38 12.77 4.08
CA LYS A 281 8.02 12.60 2.67
C LYS A 281 8.85 11.48 2.07
N ALA A 282 8.26 10.67 1.19
CA ALA A 282 8.97 9.61 0.49
C ALA A 282 10.17 10.14 -0.32
N SER A 283 10.06 11.37 -0.82
CA SER A 283 11.12 12.10 -1.53
C SER A 283 12.32 12.50 -0.65
N GLU A 284 12.16 12.58 0.67
CA GLU A 284 13.22 12.94 1.62
C GLU A 284 14.08 11.75 2.04
N ILE A 285 13.60 10.52 1.82
CA ILE A 285 14.25 9.27 2.28
C ILE A 285 15.73 9.16 1.85
N PRO A 286 16.10 9.43 0.58
CA PRO A 286 17.50 9.35 0.16
C PRO A 286 18.44 10.29 0.94
N GLY A 287 17.90 11.42 1.43
CA GLY A 287 18.65 12.45 2.15
C GLY A 287 18.69 12.28 3.67
N LEU A 288 18.02 11.28 4.24
CA LEU A 288 17.96 11.09 5.70
C LEU A 288 19.30 10.69 6.33
N GLY A 289 20.25 10.20 5.53
CA GLY A 289 21.60 9.86 5.99
C GLY A 289 21.62 8.76 7.05
N ALA A 290 20.81 7.71 6.85
CA ALA A 290 20.74 6.58 7.78
C ALA A 290 22.11 5.94 8.00
N LYS A 291 22.46 5.67 9.26
CA LYS A 291 23.68 4.96 9.62
C LYS A 291 23.33 3.83 10.58
N LEU A 292 23.74 2.61 10.23
CA LEU A 292 23.38 1.42 10.98
C LEU A 292 24.65 0.79 11.57
N LYS A 293 24.57 0.36 12.83
CA LYS A 293 25.57 -0.52 13.46
C LYS A 293 25.02 -1.93 13.64
N ASP A 294 25.79 -2.84 14.23
CA ASP A 294 25.38 -4.24 14.45
C ASP A 294 24.02 -4.32 15.16
N GLY A 295 23.11 -5.12 14.61
CA GLY A 295 21.77 -5.37 15.14
C GLY A 295 20.77 -4.22 14.97
N GLN A 296 21.10 -3.15 14.26
CA GLN A 296 20.16 -2.07 13.99
C GLN A 296 19.42 -2.25 12.65
N SER A 297 18.23 -1.64 12.58
CA SER A 297 17.37 -1.62 11.40
C SER A 297 16.96 -0.19 11.01
N LEU A 298 16.73 0.03 9.72
CA LEU A 298 15.91 1.13 9.21
C LEU A 298 14.60 0.52 8.72
N GLU A 299 13.46 1.07 9.15
CA GLU A 299 12.14 0.61 8.72
C GLU A 299 11.34 1.75 8.10
N ILE A 300 10.72 1.47 6.96
CA ILE A 300 9.86 2.40 6.21
C ILE A 300 8.54 1.68 5.95
N ILE A 301 7.43 2.31 6.29
CA ILE A 301 6.08 1.76 6.09
C ILE A 301 5.18 2.78 5.40
N GLY A 302 4.11 2.29 4.77
CA GLY A 302 3.17 3.14 4.04
C GLY A 302 3.57 3.36 2.58
N LEU A 303 4.43 2.49 2.03
CA LEU A 303 4.84 2.56 0.63
C LEU A 303 3.73 2.04 -0.29
N PRO A 304 3.44 2.69 -1.42
CA PRO A 304 2.58 2.12 -2.45
C PRO A 304 3.18 0.81 -2.98
N LYS A 305 2.36 -0.20 -3.27
CA LYS A 305 2.85 -1.54 -3.63
C LYS A 305 3.66 -1.59 -4.93
N THR A 306 3.47 -0.62 -5.83
CA THR A 306 4.25 -0.50 -7.07
C THR A 306 5.57 0.23 -6.88
N THR A 307 5.88 0.66 -5.65
CA THR A 307 7.20 1.22 -5.29
C THR A 307 8.29 0.18 -5.53
N THR A 308 9.39 0.60 -6.14
CA THR A 308 10.66 -0.15 -6.18
C THR A 308 11.71 0.62 -5.41
N TYR A 309 12.83 -0.01 -5.07
CA TYR A 309 13.84 0.63 -4.25
C TYR A 309 15.24 0.12 -4.59
N ASN A 310 16.25 0.96 -4.30
CA ASN A 310 17.66 0.58 -4.32
C ASN A 310 18.31 0.96 -2.99
N VAL A 311 19.00 0.01 -2.39
CA VAL A 311 19.80 0.21 -1.18
C VAL A 311 21.26 0.03 -1.54
N LYS A 312 22.12 0.92 -1.04
CA LYS A 312 23.57 0.73 -1.02
C LYS A 312 24.15 1.17 0.30
N GLU A 313 25.28 0.59 0.65
CA GLU A 313 26.03 0.88 1.86
C GLU A 313 27.42 1.43 1.50
N ASN A 314 27.90 2.43 2.23
CA ASN A 314 29.29 2.88 2.11
C ASN A 314 30.19 2.14 3.10
N ASN A 315 31.29 1.57 2.61
CA ASN A 315 32.35 1.07 3.49
C ASN A 315 33.17 2.25 4.02
N ASN A 316 32.78 2.77 5.18
CA ASN A 316 33.52 3.84 5.86
C ASN A 316 34.67 3.35 6.75
N THR A 317 35.05 2.08 6.67
CA THR A 317 36.19 1.52 7.42
C THR A 317 37.50 1.71 6.66
N ALA A 318 38.63 1.50 7.34
CA ALA A 318 39.96 1.57 6.72
C ALA A 318 40.34 0.30 5.94
N LEU A 319 39.54 -0.76 6.03
CA LEU A 319 39.84 -2.07 5.45
C LEU A 319 38.81 -2.45 4.38
N THR A 320 39.21 -3.30 3.45
CA THR A 320 38.28 -3.94 2.54
C THR A 320 37.40 -4.92 3.32
N ILE A 321 36.11 -4.91 3.07
CA ILE A 321 35.13 -5.79 3.71
C ILE A 321 34.47 -6.72 2.69
N LYS A 322 33.98 -7.87 3.17
CA LYS A 322 32.97 -8.65 2.45
C LYS A 322 31.60 -8.22 2.92
N SER A 323 30.69 -7.96 1.98
CA SER A 323 29.30 -7.62 2.23
C SER A 323 28.40 -8.70 1.64
N ASP A 324 27.75 -9.44 2.52
CA ASP A 324 26.77 -10.46 2.19
C ASP A 324 25.36 -9.87 2.30
N VAL A 325 24.64 -9.83 1.18
CA VAL A 325 23.28 -9.28 1.13
C VAL A 325 22.27 -10.41 0.90
N ARG A 326 21.27 -10.48 1.78
CA ARG A 326 20.15 -11.43 1.72
C ARG A 326 18.83 -10.69 1.70
N PHE A 327 17.80 -11.38 1.20
CA PHE A 327 16.44 -10.84 1.10
C PHE A 327 15.41 -11.79 1.71
N SER A 328 14.34 -11.22 2.24
CA SER A 328 13.12 -11.91 2.63
C SER A 328 11.90 -11.04 2.29
N GLU A 329 10.74 -11.68 2.15
CA GLU A 329 9.44 -11.02 2.03
C GLU A 329 8.77 -10.82 3.40
N ASP A 330 9.36 -11.38 4.46
CA ASP A 330 8.91 -11.26 5.84
C ASP A 330 9.77 -10.23 6.58
N VAL A 331 9.14 -9.11 6.95
CA VAL A 331 9.77 -8.03 7.73
C VAL A 331 9.61 -8.19 9.24
N ALA A 332 8.74 -9.10 9.68
CA ALA A 332 8.46 -9.35 11.10
C ALA A 332 9.54 -10.26 11.74
N HIS A 333 10.19 -11.10 10.93
CA HIS A 333 11.26 -11.98 11.36
C HIS A 333 12.59 -11.63 10.70
N ASP A 334 13.68 -12.07 11.31
CA ASP A 334 15.03 -11.94 10.76
C ASP A 334 15.14 -12.69 9.42
N VAL A 335 15.95 -12.17 8.49
CA VAL A 335 16.22 -12.86 7.23
C VAL A 335 16.97 -14.17 7.53
N PRO A 336 16.46 -15.34 7.13
CA PRO A 336 17.10 -16.62 7.43
C PRO A 336 18.51 -16.71 6.82
N ASP A 337 19.47 -17.27 7.55
CA ASP A 337 20.84 -17.48 7.05
C ASP A 337 20.89 -18.39 5.80
N THR A 338 19.85 -19.21 5.59
CA THR A 338 19.65 -20.09 4.42
C THR A 338 19.16 -19.36 3.16
N ALA A 339 18.76 -18.09 3.27
CA ALA A 339 18.34 -17.30 2.12
C ALA A 339 19.50 -17.11 1.13
N ALA A 340 19.17 -17.01 -0.16
CA ALA A 340 20.15 -16.78 -1.20
C ALA A 340 20.98 -15.52 -0.90
N VAL A 341 22.30 -15.67 -0.93
CA VAL A 341 23.25 -14.62 -0.58
C VAL A 341 23.93 -14.09 -1.83
N THR A 342 24.03 -12.77 -1.93
CA THR A 342 24.91 -12.09 -2.88
C THR A 342 26.09 -11.50 -2.12
N THR A 343 27.30 -11.96 -2.43
CA THR A 343 28.53 -11.48 -1.78
C THR A 343 29.27 -10.51 -2.67
N GLU A 344 29.75 -9.41 -2.09
CA GLU A 344 30.56 -8.39 -2.75
C GLU A 344 31.78 -8.03 -1.88
N ILE A 345 32.89 -7.68 -2.52
CA ILE A 345 34.08 -7.13 -1.86
C ILE A 345 34.04 -5.61 -2.02
N VAL A 346 33.96 -4.86 -0.92
CA VAL A 346 33.83 -3.40 -0.93
C VAL A 346 35.08 -2.75 -0.36
N ALA A 347 35.80 -1.99 -1.19
CA ALA A 347 37.02 -1.28 -0.79
C ALA A 347 36.72 -0.15 0.21
N PRO A 348 37.73 0.30 1.00
CA PRO A 348 37.59 1.49 1.85
C PRO A 348 37.04 2.69 1.08
N THR A 349 36.15 3.44 1.73
CA THR A 349 35.46 4.65 1.25
C THR A 349 34.56 4.47 0.02
N HIS A 350 34.39 3.25 -0.48
CA HIS A 350 33.55 2.97 -1.65
C HIS A 350 32.14 2.52 -1.24
N ASP A 351 31.17 2.78 -2.11
CA ASP A 351 29.82 2.23 -1.98
C ASP A 351 29.78 0.79 -2.48
N SER A 352 28.94 -0.03 -1.86
CA SER A 352 28.49 -1.30 -2.42
C SER A 352 27.69 -1.05 -3.70
N THR A 353 27.57 -2.09 -4.52
CA THR A 353 26.61 -2.07 -5.63
C THR A 353 25.19 -1.91 -5.06
N GLU A 354 24.31 -1.24 -5.81
CA GLU A 354 22.89 -1.11 -5.45
C GLU A 354 22.20 -2.48 -5.43
N ARG A 355 21.29 -2.67 -4.47
CA ARG A 355 20.55 -3.90 -4.21
C ARG A 355 19.07 -3.61 -4.01
N GLY A 356 18.20 -4.54 -4.39
CA GLY A 356 16.75 -4.45 -4.17
C GLY A 356 15.93 -4.05 -5.39
N GLY A 357 16.54 -3.47 -6.44
CA GLY A 357 15.83 -3.04 -7.64
C GLY A 357 15.18 -4.18 -8.45
N ASP A 358 15.57 -5.43 -8.19
CA ASP A 358 14.97 -6.64 -8.74
C ASP A 358 13.86 -7.23 -7.86
N LYS A 359 13.62 -6.66 -6.68
CA LYS A 359 12.57 -7.10 -5.75
C LYS A 359 11.27 -6.33 -6.00
N SER A 360 10.16 -7.04 -5.84
CA SER A 360 8.83 -6.50 -6.10
C SER A 360 8.08 -6.30 -4.79
N LEU A 361 7.58 -5.08 -4.58
CA LEU A 361 6.66 -4.78 -3.49
C LEU A 361 5.19 -5.07 -3.87
N VAL A 362 4.91 -5.54 -5.09
CA VAL A 362 3.52 -5.67 -5.58
C VAL A 362 2.71 -6.63 -4.72
N GLN A 363 3.31 -7.76 -4.33
CA GLN A 363 2.61 -8.81 -3.57
C GLN A 363 2.96 -8.82 -2.08
N LYS A 364 4.20 -8.46 -1.74
CA LYS A 364 4.77 -8.66 -0.40
C LYS A 364 5.66 -7.49 0.01
N ASP A 365 5.94 -7.41 1.30
CA ASP A 365 6.94 -6.49 1.84
C ASP A 365 8.34 -6.91 1.42
N SER A 366 9.34 -6.07 1.73
CA SER A 366 10.73 -6.42 1.48
C SER A 366 11.62 -6.17 2.69
N HIS A 367 12.43 -7.17 2.99
CA HIS A 367 13.42 -7.17 4.06
C HIS A 367 14.80 -7.42 3.44
N VAL A 368 15.73 -6.49 3.62
CA VAL A 368 17.10 -6.55 3.11
C VAL A 368 18.07 -6.63 4.29
N ALA A 369 18.84 -7.70 4.39
CA ALA A 369 19.83 -7.87 5.44
C ALA A 369 21.25 -7.74 4.87
N TYR A 370 21.99 -6.73 5.34
CA TYR A 370 23.40 -6.54 5.05
C TYR A 370 24.25 -7.13 6.17
N HIS A 371 25.11 -8.08 5.84
CA HIS A 371 26.07 -8.67 6.76
C HIS A 371 27.49 -8.35 6.30
N ASN A 372 28.17 -7.44 7.01
CA ASN A 372 29.57 -7.16 6.74
C ASN A 372 30.48 -7.96 7.63
N HIS A 373 31.54 -8.49 7.04
CA HIS A 373 32.56 -9.21 7.76
C HIS A 373 33.94 -9.08 7.11
N ILE A 374 34.95 -9.29 7.94
CA ILE A 374 36.32 -9.56 7.52
C ILE A 374 36.64 -10.93 8.11
N ASP A 375 36.84 -11.92 7.22
CA ASP A 375 37.22 -13.27 7.63
C ASP A 375 38.48 -13.23 8.50
N GLU A 376 38.53 -14.09 9.50
CA GLU A 376 39.66 -14.17 10.42
C GLU A 376 40.95 -14.47 9.67
N ILE A 377 41.96 -13.62 9.83
CA ILE A 377 43.31 -13.90 9.34
C ILE A 377 43.94 -14.88 10.34
N THR A 378 44.22 -16.10 9.90
CA THR A 378 44.98 -17.04 10.74
C THR A 378 46.39 -16.47 10.97
N PRO A 379 46.86 -16.37 12.23
CA PRO A 379 48.17 -15.77 12.56
C PRO A 379 49.39 -16.47 11.94
N THR A 380 49.20 -17.62 11.30
CA THR A 380 50.26 -18.51 10.79
C THR A 380 50.98 -17.98 9.54
N GLY A 381 50.60 -16.81 9.00
CA GLY A 381 51.21 -16.24 7.80
C GLY A 381 52.42 -15.32 8.00
N VAL A 382 52.79 -14.95 9.25
CA VAL A 382 53.81 -13.91 9.49
C VAL A 382 55.09 -14.41 10.19
N VAL A 383 55.17 -15.65 10.69
CA VAL A 383 56.43 -16.17 11.29
C VAL A 383 56.64 -17.64 10.96
N LEU A 384 57.16 -17.96 9.76
CA LEU A 384 57.87 -19.24 9.54
C LEU A 384 59.01 -19.16 8.49
N THR A 385 59.33 -17.99 7.93
CA THR A 385 60.37 -17.86 6.90
C THR A 385 61.76 -17.50 7.41
N VAL A 386 61.99 -17.37 8.72
CA VAL A 386 63.35 -17.19 9.27
C VAL A 386 63.60 -18.12 10.45
N ALA A 387 64.30 -19.22 10.14
CA ALA A 387 65.00 -20.19 11.00
C ALA A 387 64.27 -21.48 11.46
N PRO A 388 64.51 -22.57 10.72
CA PRO A 388 65.07 -23.80 11.30
C PRO A 388 66.52 -24.10 10.85
N TYR A 389 67.13 -23.24 10.03
CA TYR A 389 68.50 -23.46 9.53
C TYR A 389 69.60 -22.71 10.31
N ALA A 390 69.27 -21.64 11.04
CA ALA A 390 70.26 -20.92 11.86
C ALA A 390 70.65 -21.69 13.14
N MET A 391 69.70 -22.42 13.78
CA MET A 391 70.03 -23.28 14.93
C MET A 391 70.88 -24.50 14.54
N MET A 392 70.68 -25.09 13.35
CA MET A 392 71.53 -26.20 12.90
C MET A 392 72.95 -25.77 12.51
N LEU A 393 73.15 -24.54 12.02
CA LEU A 393 74.50 -24.02 11.72
C LEU A 393 75.29 -23.68 13.00
N ALA A 394 74.62 -23.26 14.09
CA ALA A 394 75.27 -23.03 15.38
C ALA A 394 75.72 -24.34 16.08
N VAL A 395 74.99 -25.44 15.88
CA VAL A 395 75.33 -26.76 16.43
C VAL A 395 76.41 -27.47 15.59
N ALA A 396 76.45 -27.25 14.27
CA ALA A 396 77.52 -27.81 13.42
C ALA A 396 78.87 -27.08 13.58
N GLY A 397 78.87 -25.75 13.77
CA GLY A 397 80.10 -24.98 14.01
C GLY A 397 80.79 -25.27 15.35
N SER A 398 80.01 -25.63 16.38
CA SER A 398 80.54 -25.93 17.72
C SER A 398 81.17 -27.34 17.83
N MET A 399 80.75 -28.32 17.02
CA MET A 399 81.42 -29.63 16.96
C MET A 399 82.69 -29.64 16.11
N GLY A 400 82.83 -28.72 15.13
CA GLY A 400 84.05 -28.60 14.31
C GLY A 400 85.25 -28.06 15.07
N PHE A 401 85.04 -27.22 16.10
CA PHE A 401 86.13 -26.63 16.89
C PHE A 401 86.76 -27.61 17.90
N MET A 402 86.03 -28.66 18.31
CA MET A 402 86.56 -29.67 19.25
C MET A 402 87.47 -30.72 18.59
N PHE A 403 87.52 -30.80 17.25
CA PHE A 403 88.31 -31.82 16.55
C PHE A 403 89.65 -31.34 15.98
N PHE A 404 90.00 -30.04 16.06
CA PHE A 404 91.26 -29.52 15.51
C PHE A 404 92.41 -29.31 16.51
N ASN A 405 92.27 -29.67 17.79
CA ASN A 405 93.34 -29.48 18.78
C ASN A 405 94.16 -30.73 19.14
N ARG A 406 94.19 -31.78 18.31
CA ARG A 406 95.18 -32.87 18.46
C ARG A 406 95.84 -33.21 17.14
N LYS A 407 96.93 -32.50 16.82
CA LYS A 407 98.28 -33.06 16.56
C LYS A 407 99.19 -32.06 15.84
N LYS A 408 100.26 -31.67 16.56
CA LYS A 408 101.69 -31.61 16.20
C LYS A 408 102.38 -31.18 17.51
N GLU A 409 103.40 -31.85 18.04
CA GLU A 409 104.56 -32.45 17.37
C GLU A 409 104.95 -33.81 17.99
N GLU A 410 105.46 -34.69 17.12
CA GLU A 410 106.34 -35.81 17.47
C GLU A 410 107.76 -35.26 17.63
N GLU A 411 108.42 -35.63 18.73
CA GLU A 411 109.78 -36.19 18.75
C GLU A 411 109.92 -37.13 19.97
#